data_AF-A0A2Z4JD58-F1
#
_entry.id   AF-A0A2Z4JD58-F1
#
_cell.length_a   1.000
_cell.length_b   1.000
_cell.length_c   1.000
_cell.angle_alpha   90.00
_cell.angle_beta   90.00
_cell.angle_gamma   90.00
#
_symmetry.space_group_name_H-M   'P 1'
#
loop_
_entity.id
_entity.type
_entity.pdbx_description
1 polymer ?
#
loop_
_entity_poly.entity_id
_entity_poly.type
_entity_poly.pdbx_seq_one_letter_code
_entity_poly.pdbx_strand_id
1 'polypeptide(L)'
;MNAVNTEILVDIWQRLLADPRKSWVLFEHGTCVVLSTPEGDLAEQATHILREFGPVHAGSSAGDFGVIDVQGADGWVVTGHHPDVLTYVALDEPSGQEDFAVGLCGRSQRHQDGTDLHVVHVEDRKDSAGLA
;
A
#
# COMPACT_ATOMS: atom_id res chain seq x y z
N MET A 1 -8.16 13.26 -14.14
CA MET A 1 -7.36 12.41 -13.26
C MET A 1 -8.25 12.14 -12.07
N ASN A 2 -8.95 11.00 -12.09
CA ASN A 2 -9.81 10.64 -10.97
C ASN A 2 -8.86 10.28 -9.84
N ALA A 3 -8.71 11.19 -8.89
CA ALA A 3 -8.32 10.80 -7.55
C ALA A 3 -9.30 9.68 -7.17
N VAL A 4 -8.83 8.44 -7.11
CA VAL A 4 -9.55 7.42 -6.38
C VAL A 4 -9.76 8.04 -5.00
N ASN A 5 -11.02 8.26 -4.63
CA ASN A 5 -11.35 9.00 -3.42
C ASN A 5 -10.68 8.29 -2.24
N THR A 6 -9.97 9.00 -1.38
CA THR A 6 -9.27 8.40 -0.23
C THR A 6 -10.18 7.47 0.56
N GLU A 7 -11.47 7.81 0.69
CA GLU A 7 -12.47 6.97 1.34
C GLU A 7 -12.68 5.61 0.67
N ILE A 8 -12.62 5.54 -0.67
CA ILE A 8 -12.71 4.28 -1.42
C ILE A 8 -11.47 3.43 -1.16
N LEU A 9 -10.27 4.03 -1.20
CA LEU A 9 -9.04 3.32 -0.89
C LEU A 9 -9.06 2.79 0.55
N VAL A 10 -9.55 3.58 1.51
CA VAL A 10 -9.70 3.15 2.90
C VAL A 10 -10.65 1.96 3.00
N ASP A 11 -11.83 2.00 2.38
CA ASP A 11 -12.79 0.87 2.40
C ASP A 11 -12.18 -0.39 1.76
N ILE A 12 -11.46 -0.25 0.64
CA ILE A 12 -10.74 -1.36 0.01
C ILE A 12 -9.70 -1.95 0.97
N TRP A 13 -8.83 -1.12 1.55
CA TRP A 13 -7.80 -1.58 2.47
C TRP A 13 -8.38 -2.21 3.75
N GLN A 14 -9.50 -1.70 4.26
CA GLN A 14 -10.21 -2.32 5.39
C GLN A 14 -10.72 -3.73 5.06
N ARG A 15 -11.21 -3.95 3.83
CA ARG A 15 -11.66 -5.28 3.36
C ARG A 15 -10.48 -6.22 3.11
N LEU A 16 -9.41 -5.71 2.52
CA LEU A 16 -8.17 -6.47 2.24
C LEU A 16 -7.49 -6.92 3.54
N LEU A 17 -7.37 -6.00 4.50
CA LEU A 17 -6.69 -6.20 5.77
C LEU A 17 -7.67 -6.51 6.89
N ALA A 18 -8.64 -7.38 6.62
CA ALA A 18 -9.73 -7.73 7.54
C ALA A 18 -9.30 -8.29 8.92
N ASP A 19 -8.00 -8.41 9.22
CA ASP A 19 -7.53 -8.67 10.59
C ASP A 19 -7.72 -7.40 11.45
N PRO A 20 -8.59 -7.45 12.48
CA PRO A 20 -8.88 -6.31 13.34
C PRO A 20 -7.70 -5.84 14.19
N ARG A 21 -6.57 -6.53 14.18
CA ARG A 21 -5.39 -6.17 14.99
C ARG A 21 -4.31 -5.44 14.21
N LYS A 22 -4.42 -5.40 12.87
CA LYS A 22 -3.41 -4.75 12.03
C LYS A 22 -3.65 -3.25 11.99
N SER A 23 -2.65 -2.50 12.41
CA SER A 23 -2.57 -1.06 12.15
C SER A 23 -1.89 -0.84 10.80
N TRP A 24 -2.31 0.16 10.04
CA TRP A 24 -1.74 0.44 8.74
C TRP A 24 -1.89 1.91 8.37
N VAL A 25 -1.06 2.36 7.44
CA VAL A 25 -1.02 3.74 6.98
C VAL A 25 -1.10 3.74 5.46
N LEU A 26 -1.98 4.58 4.92
CA LEU A 26 -2.20 4.74 3.50
C LEU A 26 -1.66 6.07 3.00
N PHE A 27 -1.00 5.99 1.87
CA PHE A 27 -0.40 7.09 1.13
C PHE A 27 -1.26 7.44 -0.09
N GLU A 28 -1.04 8.64 -0.62
CA GLU A 28 -1.88 9.30 -1.63
C GLU A 28 -2.13 8.44 -2.87
N HIS A 29 -1.13 7.71 -3.35
CA HIS A 29 -1.21 6.87 -4.55
C HIS A 29 -1.52 5.41 -4.23
N GLY A 30 -2.28 5.14 -3.17
CA GLY A 30 -2.79 3.79 -2.91
C GLY A 30 -1.77 2.83 -2.29
N THR A 31 -0.57 3.30 -1.94
CA THR A 31 0.39 2.49 -1.17
C THR A 31 -0.01 2.43 0.29
N CYS A 32 -0.13 1.22 0.81
CA CYS A 32 -0.40 0.94 2.21
C CYS A 32 0.82 0.28 2.86
N VAL A 33 1.20 0.77 4.03
CA VAL A 33 2.21 0.17 4.89
C VAL A 33 1.52 -0.47 6.08
N VAL A 34 1.61 -1.79 6.18
CA VAL A 34 1.07 -2.57 7.30
C VAL A 34 2.07 -2.57 8.46
N LEU A 35 1.64 -2.25 9.66
CA LEU A 35 2.52 -2.15 10.82
C LEU A 35 2.35 -3.39 11.70
N SER A 36 3.23 -4.36 11.50
CA SER A 36 3.24 -5.63 12.26
C SER A 36 3.55 -5.43 13.75
N THR A 37 4.38 -4.43 14.06
CA THR A 37 4.71 -4.02 15.43
C THR A 37 4.50 -2.51 15.54
N PRO A 38 3.25 -2.04 15.76
CA PRO A 38 2.94 -0.62 15.78
C PRO A 38 3.51 0.04 17.03
N GLU A 39 4.46 0.96 16.87
CA GLU A 39 5.13 1.67 17.97
C GLU A 39 5.12 3.18 17.72
N GLY A 40 5.03 3.98 18.79
CA GLY A 40 5.11 5.44 18.68
C GLY A 40 4.06 6.04 17.74
N ASP A 41 4.48 6.99 16.90
CA ASP A 41 3.63 7.56 15.84
C ASP A 41 3.61 6.65 14.61
N LEU A 42 2.42 6.22 14.20
CA LEU A 42 2.25 5.26 13.10
C LEU A 42 2.62 5.87 11.74
N ALA A 43 2.29 7.14 11.52
CA ALA A 43 2.57 7.81 10.27
C ALA A 43 4.08 8.00 10.10
N GLU A 44 4.81 8.38 11.15
CA GLU A 44 6.27 8.45 11.14
C GLU A 44 6.90 7.07 10.90
N GLN A 45 6.42 6.03 11.58
CA GLN A 45 6.91 4.66 11.40
C GLN A 45 6.72 4.18 9.94
N ALA A 46 5.51 4.35 9.39
CA ALA A 46 5.19 3.98 8.02
C ALA A 46 6.00 4.80 7.00
N THR A 47 6.16 6.10 7.25
CA THR A 47 6.97 7.00 6.41
C THR A 47 8.42 6.54 6.36
N HIS A 48 8.99 6.09 7.49
CA HIS A 48 10.36 5.58 7.53
C HIS A 48 10.51 4.30 6.69
N ILE A 49 9.59 3.35 6.82
CA ILE A 49 9.56 2.12 6.02
C ILE A 49 9.41 2.48 4.53
N LEU A 50 8.45 3.32 4.18
CA LEU A 50 8.18 3.62 2.78
C LEU A 50 9.30 4.43 2.14
N ARG A 51 9.99 5.28 2.89
CA ARG A 51 11.17 5.99 2.38
C ARG A 51 12.33 5.05 2.03
N GLU A 52 12.49 3.97 2.78
CA GLU A 52 13.54 2.98 2.54
C GLU A 52 13.16 2.01 1.41
N PHE A 53 11.91 1.53 1.39
CA PHE A 53 11.47 0.44 0.51
C PHE A 53 10.57 0.88 -0.65
N GLY A 54 10.10 2.12 -0.68
CA GLY A 54 9.23 2.67 -1.72
C GLY A 54 9.97 3.03 -3.01
N PRO A 55 11.05 3.84 -2.97
CA PRO A 55 11.75 4.27 -4.17
C PRO A 55 12.42 3.11 -4.91
N VAL A 56 12.19 3.00 -6.23
CA VAL A 56 12.89 2.01 -7.05
C VAL A 56 14.14 2.61 -7.66
N HIS A 57 15.29 2.19 -7.15
CA HIS A 57 16.58 2.52 -7.75
C HIS A 57 16.93 1.49 -8.83
N ALA A 58 17.44 1.96 -9.98
CA ALA A 58 17.88 1.08 -11.06
C ALA A 58 18.95 0.09 -10.55
N GLY A 59 18.77 -1.20 -10.81
CA GLY A 59 19.67 -2.27 -10.35
C GLY A 59 19.43 -2.74 -8.91
N SER A 60 18.39 -2.26 -8.22
CA SER A 60 18.02 -2.73 -6.88
C SER A 60 16.94 -3.82 -6.92
N SER A 61 16.87 -4.63 -5.86
CA SER A 61 15.81 -5.64 -5.66
C SER A 61 14.40 -5.05 -5.60
N ALA A 62 14.26 -3.72 -5.46
CA ALA A 62 12.98 -3.01 -5.51
C ALA A 62 12.31 -3.00 -6.91
N GLY A 63 13.01 -3.53 -7.93
CA GLY A 63 12.46 -3.78 -9.26
C GLY A 63 11.58 -5.02 -9.37
N ASP A 64 11.65 -5.94 -8.40
CA ASP A 64 10.82 -7.14 -8.36
C ASP A 64 9.42 -6.82 -7.80
N PHE A 65 8.39 -7.43 -8.39
CA PHE A 65 7.02 -7.22 -7.97
C PHE A 65 6.18 -8.50 -8.12
N GLY A 66 5.24 -8.66 -7.20
CA GLY A 66 4.15 -9.63 -7.33
C GLY A 66 2.85 -8.93 -7.65
N VAL A 67 1.98 -9.57 -8.42
CA VAL A 67 0.60 -9.12 -8.62
C VAL A 67 -0.32 -10.15 -7.99
N ILE A 68 -1.23 -9.66 -7.14
CA ILE A 68 -2.25 -10.47 -6.48
C ILE A 68 -3.60 -9.98 -6.98
N ASP A 69 -4.32 -10.86 -7.65
CA ASP A 69 -5.73 -10.66 -7.97
C ASP A 69 -6.55 -10.75 -6.69
N VAL A 70 -7.23 -9.66 -6.34
CA VAL A 70 -8.04 -9.61 -5.14
C VAL A 70 -9.48 -9.92 -5.51
N GLN A 71 -9.91 -11.14 -5.18
CA GLN A 71 -11.31 -11.51 -5.33
C GLN A 71 -12.21 -10.60 -4.47
N GLY A 72 -13.05 -9.82 -5.13
CA GLY A 72 -14.02 -8.93 -4.47
C GLY A 72 -13.57 -7.47 -4.32
N ALA A 73 -12.38 -7.10 -4.84
CA ALA A 73 -12.03 -5.71 -5.08
C ALA A 73 -11.95 -5.46 -6.59
N ASP A 74 -12.35 -4.27 -7.04
CA ASP A 74 -12.23 -3.84 -8.44
C ASP A 74 -10.77 -3.44 -8.75
N GLY A 75 -9.82 -4.36 -8.57
CA GLY A 75 -8.40 -4.10 -8.83
C GLY A 75 -7.44 -5.18 -8.31
N TRP A 76 -6.16 -4.83 -8.27
CA TRP A 76 -5.08 -5.72 -7.88
C TRP A 76 -4.27 -5.14 -6.72
N VAL A 77 -3.57 -6.02 -6.01
CA VAL A 77 -2.52 -5.61 -5.07
C VAL A 77 -1.17 -5.97 -5.66
N VAL A 78 -0.31 -4.96 -5.75
CA VAL A 78 1.08 -5.10 -6.16
C VAL A 78 1.95 -5.13 -4.92
N THR A 79 2.75 -6.19 -4.80
CA THR A 79 3.75 -6.36 -3.73
C THR A 79 5.14 -6.02 -4.28
N GLY A 80 6.04 -5.61 -3.39
CA GLY A 80 7.44 -5.37 -3.71
C GLY A 80 8.38 -6.19 -2.82
N HIS A 81 9.57 -5.65 -2.59
CA HIS A 81 10.60 -6.30 -1.80
C HIS A 81 10.25 -6.40 -0.31
N HIS A 82 9.55 -5.40 0.24
CA HIS A 82 9.17 -5.39 1.65
C HIS A 82 7.76 -5.99 1.83
N PRO A 83 7.58 -7.02 2.68
CA PRO A 83 6.31 -7.74 2.79
C PRO A 83 5.16 -6.88 3.32
N ASP A 84 5.48 -5.83 4.08
CA ASP A 84 4.49 -4.93 4.65
C ASP A 84 4.15 -3.72 3.76
N VAL A 85 4.79 -3.57 2.58
CA VAL A 85 4.49 -2.48 1.64
C VAL A 85 3.70 -3.04 0.47
N LEU A 86 2.44 -2.63 0.39
CA LEU A 86 1.47 -3.13 -0.58
C LEU A 86 0.89 -1.93 -1.35
N THR A 87 0.65 -2.05 -2.64
CA THR A 87 0.07 -0.97 -3.45
C THR A 87 -1.17 -1.47 -4.16
N TYR A 88 -2.30 -0.81 -3.95
CA TYR A 88 -3.53 -1.13 -4.66
C TYR A 88 -3.53 -0.43 -6.02
N VAL A 89 -3.93 -1.16 -7.07
CA VAL A 89 -4.06 -0.66 -8.44
C VAL A 89 -5.49 -0.90 -8.91
N ALA A 90 -6.22 0.16 -9.22
CA ALA A 90 -7.59 0.04 -9.72
C ALA A 90 -7.62 -0.44 -11.19
N LEU A 91 -8.74 -1.07 -11.60
CA LEU A 91 -8.88 -1.65 -12.95
C LEU A 91 -8.61 -0.70 -14.12
N ASP A 92 -8.83 0.61 -13.94
CA ASP A 92 -8.69 1.62 -14.99
C ASP A 92 -7.33 2.34 -15.02
N GLU A 93 -6.48 2.13 -14.02
CA GLU A 93 -5.16 2.78 -13.94
C GLU A 93 -4.09 2.19 -14.87
N PRO A 94 -3.94 0.86 -15.01
CA PRO A 94 -2.89 0.32 -15.85
C PRO A 94 -3.29 0.39 -17.33
N SER A 95 -2.29 0.49 -18.22
CA SER A 95 -2.50 0.50 -19.67
C SER A 95 -2.99 -0.83 -20.25
N GLY A 96 -3.01 -1.89 -19.42
CA GLY A 96 -3.43 -3.25 -19.76
C GLY A 96 -3.68 -4.04 -18.47
N GLN A 97 -4.44 -5.13 -18.57
CA GLN A 97 -4.81 -5.97 -17.41
C GLN A 97 -3.85 -7.14 -17.18
N GLU A 98 -2.78 -7.24 -17.98
CA GLU A 98 -1.74 -8.25 -17.77
C GLU A 98 -0.90 -7.92 -16.53
N ASP A 99 -0.49 -8.96 -15.77
CA ASP A 99 0.28 -8.81 -14.54
C ASP A 99 1.50 -7.90 -14.69
N PHE A 100 2.15 -7.91 -15.85
CA PHE A 100 3.28 -7.03 -16.11
C PHE A 100 2.89 -5.54 -16.14
N ALA A 101 1.78 -5.18 -16.79
CA ALA A 101 1.32 -3.79 -16.84
C ALA A 101 0.79 -3.31 -15.49
N VAL A 102 0.05 -4.17 -14.78
CA VAL A 102 -0.43 -3.92 -13.42
C VAL A 102 0.74 -3.71 -12.46
N GLY A 103 1.72 -4.60 -12.48
CA GLY A 103 2.91 -4.51 -11.64
C GLY A 103 3.76 -3.27 -11.91
N LEU A 104 3.91 -2.87 -13.18
CA LEU A 104 4.56 -1.60 -13.53
C LEU A 104 3.80 -0.38 -13.00
N CYS A 105 2.47 -0.40 -13.10
CA CYS A 105 1.61 0.66 -12.57
C CYS A 105 1.79 0.80 -11.05
N GLY A 106 1.58 -0.29 -10.29
CA GLY A 106 1.74 -0.28 -8.83
C GLY A 106 3.16 0.05 -8.38
N ARG A 107 4.18 -0.38 -9.13
CA ARG A 107 5.58 0.03 -8.90
C ARG A 107 5.76 1.54 -9.04
N SER A 108 5.14 2.16 -10.06
CA SER A 108 5.21 3.60 -10.27
C SER A 108 4.53 4.35 -9.12
N GLN A 109 3.33 3.92 -8.72
CA GLN A 109 2.58 4.51 -7.61
C GLN A 109 3.37 4.42 -6.29
N ARG A 110 3.92 3.25 -5.97
CA ARG A 110 4.81 3.05 -4.82
C ARG A 110 6.04 3.95 -4.85
N HIS A 111 6.64 4.15 -6.03
CA HIS A 111 7.80 5.03 -6.16
C HIS A 111 7.44 6.48 -5.87
N GLN A 112 6.27 6.94 -6.33
CA GLN A 112 5.75 8.28 -6.02
C GLN A 112 5.48 8.42 -4.53
N ASP A 113 4.72 7.52 -3.92
CA ASP A 113 4.46 7.56 -2.47
C ASP A 113 5.73 7.47 -1.63
N GLY A 114 6.73 6.70 -2.05
CA GLY A 114 8.04 6.63 -1.40
C GLY A 114 8.94 7.85 -1.59
N THR A 115 8.59 8.74 -2.53
CA THR A 115 9.30 10.00 -2.79
C THR A 115 8.60 11.16 -2.10
N ASP A 116 7.28 11.24 -2.25
CA ASP A 116 6.44 12.34 -1.76
C ASP A 116 6.03 12.15 -0.30
N LEU A 117 5.89 10.89 0.15
CA LEU A 117 5.60 10.50 1.53
C LEU A 117 4.34 11.19 2.10
N HIS A 118 3.32 11.37 1.26
CA HIS A 118 2.07 12.00 1.66
C HIS A 118 1.10 10.98 2.28
N VAL A 119 0.93 11.03 3.59
CA VAL A 119 -0.03 10.19 4.32
C VAL A 119 -1.44 10.78 4.20
N VAL A 120 -2.39 9.96 3.76
CA VAL A 120 -3.79 10.35 3.60
C VAL A 120 -4.73 9.66 4.60
N HIS A 121 -4.30 8.53 5.20
CA HIS A 121 -5.06 7.86 6.24
C HIS A 121 -4.16 7.05 7.18
N VAL A 122 -4.54 7.00 8.46
CA VAL A 122 -3.92 6.17 9.49
C VAL A 122 -5.01 5.37 10.17
N GLU A 123 -4.93 4.04 10.08
CA GLU A 123 -5.76 3.12 10.84
C GLU A 123 -4.97 2.66 12.07
N ASP A 124 -5.30 3.23 13.22
CA ASP A 124 -4.70 2.84 14.51
C ASP A 124 -5.57 1.79 15.22
N ARG A 125 -5.04 0.57 15.33
CA ARG A 125 -5.68 -0.54 16.05
C ARG A 125 -4.89 -1.01 17.27
N LYS A 126 -3.93 -0.23 17.77
CA LYS A 126 -3.14 -0.56 18.97
C LYS A 126 -4.00 -0.91 20.18
N ASP A 127 -5.13 -0.24 20.34
CA ASP A 127 -6.04 -0.44 21.49
C ASP A 127 -6.93 -1.68 21.35
N SER A 128 -7.14 -2.19 20.12
CA SER A 128 -7.98 -3.37 19.87
C SER A 128 -7.30 -4.70 20.26
N ALA A 129 -5.98 -4.69 20.47
CA ALA A 129 -5.21 -5.84 20.92
C ALA A 129 -5.29 -6.08 22.45
N GLY A 130 -5.91 -5.16 23.21
CA GLY A 130 -6.01 -5.20 24.67
C GLY A 130 -7.28 -5.83 25.26
N LEU A 131 -8.25 -6.26 24.42
CA LEU A 131 -9.42 -7.02 24.86
C LEU A 131 -9.31 -8.49 24.40
N ALA A 132 -8.54 -9.28 25.13
CA ALA A 132 -8.61 -10.75 25.10
C ALA A 132 -8.36 -11.32 26.49
#